data_AF-A0A410S3R0-F1
#
_entry.id   AF-A0A410S3R0-F1
#
_cell.length_a   1.000
_cell.length_b   1.000
_cell.length_c   1.000
_cell.angle_alpha   90.00
_cell.angle_beta   90.00
_cell.angle_gamma   90.00
#
_symmetry.space_group_name_H-M   'P 1'
#
loop_
_entity.id
_entity.type
_entity.pdbx_description
1 polymer ?
#
loop_
_entity_poly.entity_id
_entity_poly.type
_entity_poly.pdbx_seq_one_letter_code
_entity_poly.pdbx_strand_id
1 'polypeptide(L)'
;MSDVDFGRAMGASCALHPGREATGTCARCGNFTCDTCSQGGAAPRCPTCRERSGATFPLNRENWNFSKLWDVCWPAFQREWGMLSLAVLITLGVTLGANLLFNVAAGIGAAVDSVIIAGVLGVVGFVAQQLVQGLVQLGLTRVCFDVLHGGHVDVARLFSQMHKAVPYALTMLLVFVIVLVPVVLLIFLGILALVGTGMLSGVDLNSSSDEFWNALVPFLGVMGLGFVVLVAPITYLVVPLYLVQPELAYDDAPPSPWEVLRRSWVAARGQRLSMLAVSLMAGLAMVAGFFVCCVGFIPAMALAQLLFAGMYLSVRSPRGDAAESFPG
;
A
#
# COMPACT_ATOMS: atom_id res chain seq x y z
N MET A 1 32.25 43.19 -15.90
CA MET A 1 30.83 43.14 -15.51
C MET A 1 30.12 42.39 -16.60
N SER A 2 29.79 41.13 -16.34
CA SER A 2 29.15 40.22 -17.29
C SER A 2 27.66 40.56 -17.38
N ASP A 3 27.18 40.82 -18.58
CA ASP A 3 25.77 41.01 -18.91
C ASP A 3 24.97 39.79 -18.43
N VAL A 4 24.18 40.00 -17.39
CA VAL A 4 23.26 39.00 -16.88
C VAL A 4 21.98 39.15 -17.70
N ASP A 5 21.83 38.26 -18.68
CA ASP A 5 20.76 38.19 -19.66
C ASP A 5 19.44 37.76 -18.96
N PHE A 6 18.81 38.66 -18.19
CA PHE A 6 17.56 38.44 -17.46
C PHE A 6 16.30 38.41 -18.35
N GLY A 7 16.47 38.39 -19.69
CA GLY A 7 15.39 38.55 -20.66
C GLY A 7 14.88 37.28 -21.34
N ARG A 8 15.55 36.13 -21.20
CA ARG A 8 14.99 34.88 -21.74
C ARG A 8 14.00 34.33 -20.74
N ALA A 9 12.74 34.23 -21.16
CA ALA A 9 11.72 33.47 -20.45
C ALA A 9 12.37 32.18 -19.93
N MET A 10 12.47 32.04 -18.60
CA MET A 10 12.94 30.80 -17.98
C MET A 10 11.85 29.76 -18.15
N GLY A 11 11.66 29.32 -19.40
CA GLY A 11 10.92 28.13 -19.72
C GLY A 11 11.56 26.97 -18.96
N ALA A 12 10.72 26.07 -18.46
CA ALA A 12 11.22 24.90 -17.76
C ALA A 12 12.21 24.15 -18.65
N SER A 13 13.36 23.74 -18.10
CA SER A 13 14.36 22.98 -18.85
C SER A 13 14.02 21.50 -18.84
N CYS A 14 14.39 20.79 -19.90
CA CYS A 14 14.24 19.35 -19.95
C CYS A 14 15.08 18.68 -18.86
N ALA A 15 14.47 17.78 -18.08
CA ALA A 15 15.14 17.12 -16.97
C ALA A 15 16.34 16.25 -17.40
N LEU A 16 16.33 15.73 -18.62
CA LEU A 16 17.44 14.96 -19.21
C LEU A 16 18.43 15.83 -20.00
N HIS A 17 17.99 17.01 -20.45
CA HIS A 17 18.78 17.90 -21.29
C HIS A 17 18.67 19.33 -20.75
N PRO A 18 19.45 19.70 -19.71
CA PRO A 18 19.31 20.98 -19.02
C PRO A 18 19.47 22.23 -19.91
N GLY A 19 20.16 22.10 -21.05
CA GLY A 19 20.33 23.16 -22.04
C GLY A 19 19.22 23.27 -23.09
N ARG A 20 18.17 22.46 -23.01
CA ARG A 20 17.04 22.49 -23.94
C ARG A 20 15.75 22.90 -23.22
N GLU A 21 15.01 23.80 -23.86
CA GLU A 21 13.68 24.18 -23.41
C GLU A 21 12.74 22.97 -23.47
N ALA A 22 11.90 22.82 -22.44
CA ALA A 22 10.92 21.77 -22.38
C ALA A 22 9.69 22.14 -23.20
N THR A 23 9.26 21.23 -24.06
CA THR A 23 8.08 21.38 -24.92
C THR A 23 6.87 20.63 -24.38
N GLY A 24 7.07 19.82 -23.34
CA GLY A 24 6.00 19.12 -22.64
C GLY A 24 6.47 18.55 -21.31
N THR A 25 5.59 17.77 -20.69
CA THR A 25 5.89 17.00 -19.49
C THR A 25 5.64 15.52 -19.74
N CYS A 26 6.48 14.66 -19.17
CA CYS A 26 6.26 13.22 -19.24
C CYS A 26 4.97 12.86 -18.50
N ALA A 27 4.02 12.22 -19.20
CA ALA A 27 2.73 11.79 -18.64
C ALA A 27 2.86 10.82 -17.44
N ARG A 28 4.01 10.16 -17.28
CA ARG A 28 4.27 9.21 -16.20
C ARG A 28 4.99 9.85 -15.00
N CYS A 29 6.11 10.53 -15.22
CA CYS A 29 6.92 11.05 -14.11
C CYS A 29 6.81 12.55 -13.88
N GLY A 30 6.04 13.29 -14.69
CA GLY A 30 5.86 14.74 -14.58
C GLY A 30 7.08 15.57 -14.98
N ASN A 31 8.24 14.95 -15.20
CA ASN A 31 9.45 15.66 -15.61
C ASN A 31 9.24 16.37 -16.94
N PHE A 32 9.76 17.59 -17.01
CA PHE A 32 9.86 18.36 -18.23
C PHE A 32 10.68 17.63 -19.30
N THR A 33 10.14 17.55 -20.52
CA THR A 33 10.73 16.87 -21.67
C THR A 33 10.87 17.85 -22.84
N CYS A 34 12.02 17.85 -23.50
CA CYS A 34 12.18 18.52 -24.80
C CYS A 34 11.65 17.66 -25.94
N ASP A 35 11.52 18.25 -27.14
CA ASP A 35 11.01 17.56 -28.34
C ASP A 35 11.75 16.27 -28.67
N THR A 36 13.05 16.18 -28.39
CA THR A 36 13.79 14.94 -28.62
C THR A 36 13.38 13.83 -27.64
N CYS A 37 13.14 14.18 -26.38
CA CYS A 37 12.69 13.22 -25.37
C CYS A 37 11.25 12.75 -25.63
N SER A 38 10.39 13.64 -26.11
CA SER A 38 8.98 13.38 -26.48
C SER A 38 8.80 12.90 -27.93
N GLN A 39 9.87 12.75 -28.72
CA GLN A 39 9.83 12.40 -30.15
C GLN A 39 8.88 13.31 -30.96
N GLY A 40 9.04 14.62 -30.81
CA GLY A 40 8.18 15.62 -31.46
C GLY A 40 6.74 15.59 -30.94
N GLY A 41 6.54 15.19 -29.69
CA GLY A 41 5.22 15.01 -29.08
C GLY A 41 4.56 13.65 -29.34
N ALA A 42 5.13 12.80 -30.20
CA ALA A 42 4.58 11.47 -30.50
C ALA A 42 4.67 10.49 -29.31
N ALA A 43 5.65 10.69 -28.42
CA ALA A 43 5.83 9.87 -27.23
C ALA A 43 5.34 10.63 -25.98
N PRO A 44 4.26 10.19 -25.30
CA PRO A 44 3.76 10.83 -24.08
C PRO A 44 4.69 10.63 -22.87
N ARG A 45 5.77 9.86 -23.02
CA ARG A 45 6.65 9.44 -21.94
C ARG A 45 8.11 9.75 -22.26
N CYS A 46 8.85 10.23 -21.25
CA CYS A 46 10.29 10.44 -21.39
C CYS A 46 11.01 9.10 -21.66
N PRO A 47 12.23 9.14 -22.24
CA PRO A 47 13.00 7.94 -22.58
C PRO A 47 13.12 6.95 -21.41
N THR A 48 13.45 7.44 -20.21
CA THR A 48 13.54 6.61 -19.00
C THR A 48 12.22 5.94 -18.63
N CYS A 49 11.10 6.65 -18.76
CA CYS A 49 9.77 6.09 -18.50
C CYS A 49 9.34 5.09 -19.57
N ARG A 50 9.77 5.28 -20.83
CA ARG A 50 9.54 4.36 -21.94
C ARG A 50 10.34 3.09 -21.80
N GLU A 51 11.62 3.21 -21.48
CA GLU A 51 12.52 2.09 -21.20
C GLU A 51 12.00 1.29 -20.00
N ARG A 52 11.52 1.95 -18.95
CA ARG A 52 10.83 1.26 -17.84
C ARG A 52 9.53 0.58 -18.23
N SER A 53 8.76 1.10 -19.19
CA SER A 53 7.57 0.39 -19.69
C SER A 53 7.92 -0.75 -20.65
N GLY A 54 9.13 -0.75 -21.23
CA GLY A 54 9.67 -1.86 -22.01
C GLY A 54 10.42 -2.91 -21.19
N ALA A 55 10.89 -2.55 -19.99
CA ALA A 55 11.53 -3.47 -19.04
C ALA A 55 10.47 -4.40 -18.45
N THR A 56 10.33 -5.59 -19.02
CA THR A 56 9.49 -6.64 -18.47
C THR A 56 10.08 -7.13 -17.15
N PHE A 57 9.29 -7.13 -16.08
CA PHE A 57 9.66 -7.81 -14.84
C PHE A 57 9.98 -9.29 -15.17
N PRO A 58 11.10 -9.86 -14.69
CA PRO A 58 11.57 -11.17 -15.15
C PRO A 58 10.66 -12.33 -14.73
N LEU A 59 9.77 -12.11 -13.75
CA LEU A 59 8.81 -13.09 -13.29
C LEU A 59 7.42 -12.81 -13.85
N ASN A 60 6.68 -13.88 -14.12
CA ASN A 60 5.30 -13.87 -14.57
C ASN A 60 4.50 -14.90 -13.78
N ARG A 61 3.18 -14.92 -14.02
CA ARG A 61 2.23 -15.75 -13.26
C ARG A 61 2.53 -17.25 -13.33
N GLU A 62 3.19 -17.71 -14.39
CA GLU A 62 3.49 -19.12 -14.65
C GLU A 62 4.83 -19.54 -14.04
N ASN A 63 5.80 -18.64 -13.97
CA ASN A 63 7.17 -18.97 -13.61
C ASN A 63 7.59 -18.52 -12.21
N TRP A 64 6.76 -17.71 -11.51
CA TRP A 64 7.10 -17.15 -10.21
C TRP A 64 6.92 -18.15 -9.07
N ASN A 65 7.79 -18.02 -8.05
CA ASN A 65 7.64 -18.63 -6.74
C ASN A 65 8.41 -17.76 -5.73
N PHE A 66 8.29 -18.06 -4.43
CA PHE A 66 8.95 -17.26 -3.38
C PHE A 66 10.47 -17.19 -3.56
N SER A 67 11.14 -18.30 -3.87
CA SER A 67 12.60 -18.33 -4.04
C SER A 67 13.05 -17.41 -5.17
N LYS A 68 12.43 -17.53 -6.35
CA LYS A 68 12.76 -16.69 -7.51
C LYS A 68 12.42 -15.21 -7.25
N LEU A 69 11.32 -14.95 -6.54
CA LEU A 69 10.97 -13.59 -6.14
C LEU A 69 12.04 -13.01 -5.22
N TRP A 70 12.49 -13.78 -4.23
CA TRP A 70 13.59 -13.40 -3.36
C TRP A 70 14.88 -13.14 -4.13
N ASP A 71 15.24 -14.02 -5.08
CA ASP A 71 16.45 -13.86 -5.91
C ASP A 71 16.44 -12.59 -6.77
N VAL A 72 15.26 -12.10 -7.15
CA VAL A 72 15.10 -10.82 -7.88
C VAL A 72 15.07 -9.62 -6.93
N CYS A 73 14.34 -9.71 -5.83
CA CYS A 73 14.16 -8.61 -4.89
C CYS A 73 15.41 -8.37 -4.03
N TRP A 74 16.14 -9.40 -3.62
CA TRP A 74 17.27 -9.28 -2.70
C TRP A 74 18.44 -8.47 -3.27
N PRO A 75 18.90 -8.69 -4.52
CA PRO A 75 19.93 -7.82 -5.12
C PRO A 75 19.45 -6.38 -5.30
N ALA A 76 18.18 -6.20 -5.68
CA ALA A 76 17.58 -4.87 -5.82
C ALA A 76 17.52 -4.13 -4.48
N PHE A 77 17.21 -4.84 -3.39
CA PHE A 77 17.27 -4.33 -2.03
C PHE A 77 18.70 -3.99 -1.62
N GLN A 78 19.67 -4.89 -1.81
CA GLN A 78 21.07 -4.64 -1.45
C GLN A 78 21.67 -3.41 -2.14
N ARG A 79 21.25 -3.14 -3.38
CA ARG A 79 21.69 -1.95 -4.13
C ARG A 79 21.21 -0.63 -3.51
N GLU A 80 19.99 -0.61 -2.96
CA GLU A 80 19.30 0.63 -2.57
C GLU A 80 18.81 0.60 -1.09
N TRP A 81 19.33 -0.29 -0.25
CA TRP A 81 18.78 -0.57 1.08
C TRP A 81 18.70 0.67 1.97
N GLY A 82 19.71 1.56 1.90
CA GLY A 82 19.78 2.78 2.69
C GLY A 82 18.70 3.78 2.29
N MET A 83 18.52 4.00 0.99
CA MET A 83 17.49 4.92 0.49
C MET A 83 16.08 4.36 0.64
N LEU A 84 15.89 3.05 0.47
CA LEU A 84 14.61 2.38 0.78
C LEU A 84 14.27 2.48 2.28
N SER A 85 15.27 2.30 3.16
CA SER A 85 15.09 2.46 4.61
C SER A 85 14.73 3.90 4.96
N LEU A 86 15.36 4.90 4.32
CA LEU A 86 15.00 6.31 4.47
C LEU A 86 13.55 6.59 4.03
N ALA A 87 13.12 6.02 2.90
CA ALA A 87 11.74 6.16 2.42
C ALA A 87 10.73 5.56 3.42
N VAL A 88 11.05 4.41 4.00
CA VAL A 88 10.25 3.81 5.09
C VAL A 88 10.24 4.69 6.34
N LEU A 89 11.38 5.27 6.71
CA LEU A 89 11.50 6.15 7.89
C LEU A 89 10.63 7.40 7.73
N ILE A 90 10.63 7.99 6.53
CA ILE A 90 9.73 9.11 6.20
C ILE A 90 8.26 8.65 6.26
N THR A 91 7.96 7.47 5.77
CA THR A 91 6.60 6.89 5.84
C THR A 91 6.13 6.70 7.27
N LEU A 92 7.00 6.20 8.15
CA LEU A 92 6.74 6.08 9.58
C LEU A 92 6.55 7.45 10.22
N GLY A 93 7.41 8.43 9.91
CA GLY A 93 7.30 9.80 10.42
C GLY A 93 5.96 10.45 10.06
N VAL A 94 5.51 10.32 8.81
CA VAL A 94 4.21 10.84 8.38
C VAL A 94 3.05 10.09 9.06
N THR A 95 3.16 8.77 9.22
CA THR A 95 2.14 7.97 9.91
C THR A 95 2.03 8.35 11.38
N LEU A 96 3.16 8.50 12.08
CA LEU A 96 3.19 8.93 13.49
C LEU A 96 2.66 10.37 13.63
N GLY A 97 3.01 11.27 12.71
CA GLY A 97 2.48 12.63 12.68
C GLY A 97 0.96 12.67 12.48
N ALA A 98 0.43 11.88 11.54
CA ALA A 98 -1.01 11.76 11.32
C ALA A 98 -1.73 11.18 12.54
N ASN A 99 -1.14 10.17 13.20
CA ASN A 99 -1.68 9.59 14.43
C ASN A 99 -1.70 10.62 15.57
N LEU A 100 -0.66 11.46 15.70
CA LEU A 100 -0.62 12.51 16.71
C LEU A 100 -1.74 13.53 16.49
N LEU A 101 -1.94 13.98 15.25
CA LEU A 101 -3.02 14.90 14.89
C LEU A 101 -4.40 14.31 15.20
N PHE A 102 -4.60 13.02 14.91
CA PHE A 102 -5.83 12.31 15.26
C PHE A 102 -6.07 12.27 16.78
N ASN A 103 -5.05 11.92 17.57
CA ASN A 103 -5.18 11.86 19.03
C ASN A 103 -5.47 13.24 19.64
N VAL A 104 -4.86 14.32 19.11
CA VAL A 104 -5.17 15.69 19.54
C VAL A 104 -6.62 16.06 19.20
N ALA A 105 -7.08 15.75 17.99
CA ALA A 105 -8.47 16.01 17.58
C ALA A 105 -9.48 15.23 18.45
N ALA A 106 -9.20 13.97 18.75
CA ALA A 106 -10.01 13.15 19.64
C ALA A 106 -10.02 13.70 21.09
N GLY A 107 -8.87 14.16 21.59
CA GLY A 107 -8.77 14.81 22.91
C GLY A 107 -9.58 16.09 23.01
N ILE A 108 -9.57 16.93 21.96
CA ILE A 108 -10.42 18.13 21.89
C ILE A 108 -11.90 17.73 21.88
N GLY A 109 -12.27 16.72 21.09
CA GLY A 109 -13.65 16.23 21.03
C GLY A 109 -14.17 15.77 22.40
N ALA A 110 -13.33 15.08 23.18
CA ALA A 110 -13.66 14.67 24.54
C ALA A 110 -13.83 15.86 25.50
N ALA A 111 -13.06 16.95 25.32
CA ALA A 111 -13.12 18.13 26.18
C ALA A 111 -14.39 18.99 25.99
N VAL A 112 -15.07 18.88 24.85
CA VAL A 112 -16.30 19.65 24.55
C VAL A 112 -17.56 19.01 25.17
N ASP A 113 -17.43 17.83 25.79
CA ASP A 113 -18.52 17.07 26.44
C ASP A 113 -19.75 16.83 25.54
N SER A 114 -19.54 16.84 24.23
CA SER A 114 -20.58 16.59 23.23
C SER A 114 -20.25 15.32 22.47
N VAL A 115 -21.02 14.26 22.75
CA VAL A 115 -20.88 12.94 22.10
C VAL A 115 -20.99 13.06 20.57
N ILE A 116 -21.86 13.95 20.07
CA ILE A 116 -22.06 14.14 18.64
C ILE A 116 -20.80 14.76 18.00
N ILE A 117 -20.25 15.82 18.60
CA ILE A 117 -19.05 16.49 18.08
C ILE A 117 -17.85 15.55 18.16
N ALA A 118 -17.69 14.82 19.27
CA ALA A 118 -16.64 13.82 19.42
C ALA A 118 -16.74 12.71 18.37
N GLY A 119 -17.96 12.20 18.12
CA GLY A 119 -18.21 11.18 17.09
C GLY A 119 -17.88 11.68 15.68
N VAL A 120 -18.34 12.87 15.30
CA VAL A 120 -18.07 13.46 13.97
C VAL A 120 -16.58 13.71 13.78
N LEU A 121 -15.90 14.34 14.75
CA LEU A 121 -14.46 14.58 14.69
C LEU A 121 -13.66 13.28 14.66
N GLY A 122 -14.10 12.26 15.40
CA GLY A 122 -13.48 10.93 15.38
C GLY A 122 -13.57 10.26 14.02
N VAL A 123 -14.74 10.27 13.37
CA VAL A 123 -14.91 9.69 12.03
C VAL A 123 -14.08 10.45 10.99
N VAL A 124 -14.15 11.79 10.99
CA VAL A 124 -13.39 12.62 10.05
C VAL A 124 -11.89 12.44 10.24
N GLY A 125 -11.43 12.43 11.50
CA GLY A 125 -10.03 12.21 11.83
C GLY A 125 -9.54 10.83 11.41
N PHE A 126 -10.34 9.78 11.63
CA PHE A 126 -9.99 8.42 11.23
C PHE A 126 -9.87 8.30 9.70
N VAL A 127 -10.82 8.86 8.96
CA VAL A 127 -10.77 8.87 7.49
C VAL A 127 -9.54 9.64 7.00
N ALA A 128 -9.27 10.83 7.55
CA ALA A 128 -8.10 11.62 7.19
C ALA A 128 -6.79 10.86 7.46
N GLN A 129 -6.68 10.21 8.61
CA GLN A 129 -5.52 9.39 8.98
C GLN A 129 -5.30 8.22 8.00
N GLN A 130 -6.37 7.49 7.66
CA GLN A 130 -6.30 6.40 6.69
C GLN A 130 -5.92 6.87 5.28
N LEU A 131 -6.38 8.05 4.87
CA LEU A 131 -6.01 8.66 3.60
C LEU A 131 -4.53 9.04 3.57
N VAL A 132 -4.03 9.72 4.61
CA VAL A 132 -2.63 10.13 4.69
C VAL A 132 -1.71 8.91 4.70
N GLN A 133 -1.97 7.93 5.58
CA GLN A 133 -1.19 6.70 5.65
C GLN A 133 -1.20 5.94 4.31
N GLY A 134 -2.38 5.85 3.70
CA GLY A 134 -2.58 5.22 2.40
C GLY A 134 -1.82 5.85 1.25
N LEU A 135 -1.84 7.19 1.17
CA LEU A 135 -1.18 7.93 0.09
C LEU A 135 0.34 7.78 0.15
N VAL A 136 0.91 7.82 1.35
CA VAL A 136 2.35 7.60 1.52
C VAL A 136 2.73 6.15 1.19
N GLN A 137 1.87 5.20 1.57
CA GLN A 137 2.04 3.79 1.20
C GLN A 137 2.00 3.56 -0.32
N LEU A 138 1.12 4.26 -1.05
CA LEU A 138 1.11 4.26 -2.53
C LEU A 138 2.41 4.83 -3.10
N GLY A 139 2.91 5.93 -2.53
CA GLY A 139 4.19 6.52 -2.88
C GLY A 139 5.36 5.54 -2.70
N LEU A 140 5.41 4.88 -1.54
CA LEU A 140 6.43 3.87 -1.22
C LEU A 140 6.38 2.68 -2.18
N THR A 141 5.18 2.21 -2.50
CA THR A 141 4.99 1.12 -3.47
C THR A 141 5.48 1.52 -4.87
N ARG A 142 5.25 2.77 -5.29
CA ARG A 142 5.78 3.28 -6.57
C ARG A 142 7.30 3.36 -6.57
N VAL A 143 7.91 3.80 -5.48
CA VAL A 143 9.38 3.77 -5.32
C VAL A 143 9.90 2.34 -5.41
N CYS A 144 9.22 1.36 -4.80
CA CYS A 144 9.59 -0.05 -4.91
C CYS A 144 9.51 -0.56 -6.35
N PHE A 145 8.47 -0.20 -7.11
CA PHE A 145 8.40 -0.53 -8.54
C PHE A 145 9.57 0.08 -9.31
N ASP A 146 9.92 1.33 -9.03
CA ASP A 146 11.04 2.00 -9.70
C ASP A 146 12.37 1.27 -9.45
N VAL A 147 12.61 0.82 -8.23
CA VAL A 147 13.80 0.02 -7.86
C VAL A 147 13.81 -1.34 -8.55
N LEU A 148 12.67 -2.03 -8.59
CA LEU A 148 12.54 -3.34 -9.24
C LEU A 148 12.74 -3.30 -10.75
N HIS A 149 12.46 -2.16 -11.41
CA HIS A 149 12.78 -1.94 -12.82
C HIS A 149 14.20 -1.40 -13.03
N GLY A 150 15.09 -1.54 -12.04
CA GLY A 150 16.49 -1.14 -12.15
C GLY A 150 16.77 0.34 -11.87
N GLY A 151 15.76 1.15 -11.52
CA GLY A 151 15.94 2.55 -11.16
C GLY A 151 16.51 2.79 -9.76
N HIS A 152 16.89 4.04 -9.50
CA HIS A 152 17.29 4.52 -8.17
C HIS A 152 16.11 4.99 -7.35
N VAL A 153 16.25 4.96 -6.02
CA VAL A 153 15.25 5.49 -5.09
C VAL A 153 15.26 7.01 -5.13
N ASP A 154 14.08 7.59 -5.40
CA ASP A 154 13.86 9.03 -5.36
C ASP A 154 12.76 9.32 -4.34
N VAL A 155 13.17 9.87 -3.18
CA VAL A 155 12.30 10.13 -2.03
C VAL A 155 11.24 11.18 -2.36
N ALA A 156 11.52 12.12 -3.27
CA ALA A 156 10.54 13.13 -3.67
C ALA A 156 9.31 12.48 -4.33
N ARG A 157 9.48 11.30 -4.93
CA ARG A 157 8.38 10.56 -5.56
C ARG A 157 7.38 9.99 -4.57
N LEU A 158 7.72 9.88 -3.28
CA LEU A 158 6.76 9.46 -2.25
C LEU A 158 5.51 10.35 -2.26
N PHE A 159 5.68 11.65 -2.54
CA PHE A 159 4.58 12.61 -2.56
C PHE A 159 3.96 12.81 -3.95
N SER A 160 4.55 12.24 -5.01
CA SER A 160 4.04 12.38 -6.39
C SER A 160 2.61 11.85 -6.58
N GLN A 161 2.17 10.93 -5.70
CA GLN A 161 0.88 10.26 -5.79
C GLN A 161 -0.26 11.03 -5.11
N MET A 162 -0.03 12.24 -4.57
CA MET A 162 -1.08 13.03 -3.93
C MET A 162 -2.29 13.33 -4.83
N HIS A 163 -2.08 13.46 -6.14
CA HIS A 163 -3.17 13.65 -7.11
C HIS A 163 -4.14 12.45 -7.17
N LYS A 164 -3.75 11.28 -6.65
CA LYS A 164 -4.60 10.08 -6.53
C LYS A 164 -5.34 9.96 -5.20
N ALA A 165 -5.34 11.01 -4.37
CA ALA A 165 -6.04 11.01 -3.10
C ALA A 165 -7.53 10.66 -3.23
N VAL A 166 -8.22 11.28 -4.18
CA VAL A 166 -9.66 11.06 -4.42
C VAL A 166 -9.98 9.64 -4.88
N PRO A 167 -9.37 9.09 -5.95
CA PRO A 167 -9.65 7.72 -6.37
C PRO A 167 -9.23 6.69 -5.31
N TYR A 168 -8.15 6.95 -4.57
CA TYR A 168 -7.78 6.13 -3.42
C TYR A 168 -8.87 6.15 -2.34
N ALA A 169 -9.37 7.33 -1.96
CA ALA A 169 -10.44 7.48 -0.98
C ALA A 169 -11.70 6.71 -1.37
N LEU A 170 -12.13 6.84 -2.63
CA LEU A 170 -13.31 6.14 -3.15
C LEU A 170 -13.10 4.61 -3.14
N THR A 171 -11.91 4.15 -3.50
CA THR A 171 -11.58 2.73 -3.48
C THR A 171 -11.53 2.19 -2.06
N MET A 172 -10.92 2.92 -1.12
CA MET A 172 -10.88 2.51 0.28
C MET A 172 -12.26 2.53 0.93
N LEU A 173 -13.13 3.49 0.58
CA LEU A 173 -14.52 3.50 1.05
C LEU A 173 -15.28 2.27 0.53
N LEU A 174 -15.11 1.92 -0.75
CA LEU A 174 -15.71 0.71 -1.31
C LEU A 174 -15.19 -0.56 -0.61
N VAL A 175 -13.88 -0.67 -0.42
CA VAL A 175 -13.25 -1.79 0.31
C VAL A 175 -13.75 -1.86 1.75
N PHE A 176 -13.88 -0.71 2.42
CA PHE A 176 -14.39 -0.61 3.77
C PHE A 176 -15.82 -1.14 3.86
N VAL A 177 -16.72 -0.75 2.94
CA VAL A 177 -18.09 -1.30 2.90
C VAL A 177 -18.08 -2.81 2.67
N ILE A 178 -17.26 -3.31 1.74
CA ILE A 178 -17.16 -4.74 1.41
C ILE A 178 -16.63 -5.58 2.58
N VAL A 179 -15.71 -5.04 3.40
CA VAL A 179 -15.11 -5.75 4.54
C VAL A 179 -15.95 -5.58 5.80
N LEU A 180 -16.44 -4.37 6.06
CA LEU A 180 -17.18 -4.03 7.26
C LEU A 180 -18.49 -4.82 7.34
N VAL A 181 -19.23 -4.94 6.25
CA VAL A 181 -20.54 -5.63 6.26
C VAL A 181 -20.40 -7.10 6.70
N PRO A 182 -19.51 -7.92 6.11
CA PRO A 182 -19.23 -9.27 6.61
C PRO A 182 -18.70 -9.30 8.05
N VAL A 183 -17.79 -8.40 8.42
CA VAL A 183 -17.23 -8.38 9.78
C VAL A 183 -18.30 -8.05 10.82
N VAL A 184 -19.17 -7.07 10.58
CA VAL A 184 -20.30 -6.73 11.46
C VAL A 184 -21.27 -7.89 11.57
N LEU A 185 -21.59 -8.57 10.46
CA LEU A 185 -22.41 -9.78 10.49
C LEU A 185 -21.76 -10.90 11.32
N LEU A 186 -20.45 -11.12 11.16
CA LEU A 186 -19.71 -12.13 11.93
C LEU A 186 -19.66 -11.80 13.42
N ILE A 187 -19.43 -10.53 13.79
CA ILE A 187 -19.47 -10.08 15.19
C ILE A 187 -20.87 -10.28 15.77
N PHE A 188 -21.91 -9.88 15.04
CA PHE A 188 -23.29 -10.05 15.47
C PHE A 188 -23.66 -11.53 15.68
N LEU A 189 -23.30 -12.40 14.74
CA LEU A 189 -23.48 -13.85 14.88
C LEU A 189 -22.68 -14.42 16.05
N GLY A 190 -21.45 -13.95 16.27
CA GLY A 190 -20.61 -14.33 17.41
C GLY A 190 -21.23 -13.95 18.76
N ILE A 191 -21.78 -12.73 18.86
CA ILE A 191 -22.50 -12.27 20.06
C ILE A 191 -23.76 -13.12 20.28
N LEU A 192 -24.55 -13.39 19.22
CA LEU A 192 -25.73 -14.26 19.34
C LEU A 192 -25.38 -15.68 19.80
N ALA A 193 -24.29 -16.26 19.28
CA ALA A 193 -23.81 -17.57 19.72
C ALA A 193 -23.34 -17.55 21.19
N LEU A 194 -22.66 -16.48 21.61
CA LEU A 194 -22.21 -16.31 22.99
C LEU A 194 -23.38 -16.13 23.97
N VAL A 195 -24.41 -15.37 23.58
CA VAL A 195 -25.65 -15.21 24.35
C VAL A 195 -26.41 -16.54 24.42
N GLY A 196 -26.54 -17.25 23.29
CA GLY A 196 -27.27 -18.52 23.20
C GLY A 196 -26.64 -19.67 23.99
N THR A 197 -25.32 -19.65 24.19
CA THR A 197 -24.60 -20.64 25.02
C THR A 197 -24.68 -20.33 26.52
N GLY A 198 -25.31 -19.22 26.93
CA GLY A 198 -25.48 -18.84 28.33
C GLY A 198 -24.19 -18.39 29.03
N MET A 199 -23.06 -18.32 28.32
CA MET A 199 -21.75 -18.02 28.91
C MET A 199 -21.67 -16.63 29.55
N LEU A 200 -22.49 -15.67 29.11
CA LEU A 200 -22.52 -14.32 29.69
C LEU A 200 -23.22 -14.24 31.05
N SER A 201 -23.95 -15.29 31.46
CA SER A 201 -24.72 -15.28 32.72
C SER A 201 -23.93 -15.76 33.95
N GLY A 202 -22.70 -16.28 33.78
CA GLY A 202 -21.94 -16.93 34.83
C GLY A 202 -20.63 -16.26 35.26
N VAL A 203 -20.30 -15.07 34.75
CA VAL A 203 -19.04 -14.39 35.08
C VAL A 203 -19.22 -13.52 36.32
N ASP A 204 -18.95 -14.08 37.49
CA ASP A 204 -18.90 -13.34 38.75
C ASP A 204 -17.46 -12.85 39.00
N LEU A 205 -17.24 -11.53 39.03
CA LEU A 205 -15.89 -10.92 39.10
C LEU A 205 -15.18 -11.15 40.45
N ASN A 206 -15.87 -11.76 41.42
CA ASN A 206 -15.34 -12.09 42.74
C ASN A 206 -14.94 -13.57 42.91
N SER A 207 -15.00 -14.37 41.84
CA SER A 207 -14.62 -15.79 41.89
C SER A 207 -13.13 -15.99 42.19
N SER A 208 -12.80 -17.09 42.86
CA SER A 208 -11.41 -17.47 43.14
C SER A 208 -10.60 -17.63 41.85
N SER A 209 -9.26 -17.49 41.91
CA SER A 209 -8.39 -17.58 40.73
C SER A 209 -8.56 -18.88 39.94
N ASP A 210 -8.87 -19.98 40.64
CA ASP A 210 -9.02 -21.30 40.04
C ASP A 210 -10.36 -21.44 39.30
N GLU A 211 -11.43 -20.84 39.80
CA GLU A 211 -12.72 -20.77 39.10
C GLU A 211 -12.62 -19.89 37.86
N PHE A 212 -11.86 -18.78 37.94
CA PHE A 212 -11.60 -17.92 36.80
C PHE A 212 -10.89 -18.68 35.66
N TRP A 213 -9.80 -19.41 35.96
CA TRP A 213 -9.09 -20.19 34.94
C TRP A 213 -9.93 -21.30 34.33
N ASN A 214 -10.74 -22.00 35.15
CA ASN A 214 -11.65 -23.03 34.67
C ASN A 214 -12.77 -22.48 33.77
N ALA A 215 -13.22 -21.24 34.00
CA ALA A 215 -14.16 -20.55 33.10
C ALA A 215 -13.48 -19.98 31.84
N LEU A 216 -12.21 -19.56 31.93
CA LEU A 216 -11.47 -18.94 30.84
C LEU A 216 -11.01 -19.94 29.78
N VAL A 217 -10.58 -21.14 30.17
CA VAL A 217 -10.10 -22.18 29.23
C VAL A 217 -11.14 -22.54 28.14
N PRO A 218 -12.41 -22.86 28.45
CA PRO A 218 -13.40 -23.14 27.41
C PRO A 218 -13.71 -21.90 26.56
N PHE A 219 -13.69 -20.70 27.16
CA PHE A 219 -13.83 -19.46 26.40
C PHE A 219 -12.69 -19.26 25.40
N LEU A 220 -11.44 -19.43 25.83
CA LEU A 220 -10.25 -19.38 24.95
C LEU A 220 -10.30 -20.49 23.89
N GLY A 221 -10.80 -21.68 24.23
CA GLY A 221 -11.00 -22.78 23.30
C GLY A 221 -12.00 -22.43 22.19
N VAL A 222 -13.17 -21.89 22.54
CA VAL A 222 -14.19 -21.45 21.59
C VAL A 222 -13.70 -20.26 20.75
N MET A 223 -13.05 -19.28 21.37
CA MET A 223 -12.47 -18.14 20.66
C MET A 223 -11.33 -18.56 19.72
N GLY A 224 -10.48 -19.49 20.15
CA GLY A 224 -9.40 -20.04 19.35
C GLY A 224 -9.92 -20.83 18.15
N LEU A 225 -10.93 -21.67 18.36
CA LEU A 225 -11.61 -22.40 17.28
C LEU A 225 -12.30 -21.43 16.31
N GLY A 226 -13.03 -20.45 16.84
CA GLY A 226 -13.67 -19.40 16.04
C GLY A 226 -12.65 -18.63 15.20
N PHE A 227 -11.52 -18.26 15.79
CA PHE A 227 -10.42 -17.61 15.06
C PHE A 227 -9.91 -18.49 13.92
N VAL A 228 -9.60 -19.78 14.18
CA VAL A 228 -9.12 -20.71 13.13
C VAL A 228 -10.13 -20.84 11.99
N VAL A 229 -11.42 -20.96 12.30
CA VAL A 229 -12.50 -21.05 11.31
C VAL A 229 -12.63 -19.76 10.51
N LEU A 230 -12.46 -18.59 11.13
CA LEU A 230 -12.57 -17.28 10.48
C LEU A 230 -11.31 -16.87 9.72
N VAL A 231 -10.14 -17.38 10.09
CA VAL A 231 -8.88 -17.06 9.42
C VAL A 231 -8.94 -17.44 7.94
N ALA A 232 -9.47 -18.61 7.58
CA ALA A 232 -9.57 -19.03 6.18
C ALA A 232 -10.42 -18.08 5.30
N PRO A 233 -11.68 -17.75 5.64
CA PRO A 233 -12.49 -16.82 4.84
C PRO A 233 -11.95 -15.38 4.89
N ILE A 234 -11.44 -14.91 6.04
CA ILE A 234 -10.83 -13.58 6.14
C ILE A 234 -9.61 -13.51 5.23
N THR A 235 -8.71 -14.48 5.29
CA THR A 235 -7.53 -14.58 4.40
C THR A 235 -7.96 -14.57 2.93
N TYR A 236 -8.98 -15.37 2.59
CA TYR A 236 -9.49 -15.45 1.23
C TYR A 236 -9.98 -14.08 0.72
N LEU A 237 -10.63 -13.30 1.57
CA LEU A 237 -11.17 -11.97 1.26
C LEU A 237 -10.10 -10.88 1.27
N VAL A 238 -9.16 -10.94 2.22
CA VAL A 238 -8.17 -9.90 2.48
C VAL A 238 -6.99 -9.95 1.50
N VAL A 239 -6.55 -11.14 1.09
CA VAL A 239 -5.41 -11.29 0.17
C VAL A 239 -5.58 -10.49 -1.15
N PRO A 240 -6.73 -10.57 -1.86
CA PRO A 240 -6.97 -9.72 -3.02
C PRO A 240 -7.00 -8.23 -2.69
N LEU A 241 -7.52 -7.85 -1.52
CA LEU A 241 -7.62 -6.44 -1.11
C LEU A 241 -6.25 -5.81 -0.86
N TYR A 242 -5.26 -6.59 -0.41
CA TYR A 242 -3.88 -6.12 -0.31
C TYR A 242 -3.28 -5.71 -1.67
N LEU A 243 -3.78 -6.25 -2.78
CA LEU A 243 -3.31 -5.89 -4.13
C LEU A 243 -3.92 -4.60 -4.67
N VAL A 244 -4.93 -4.04 -4.00
CA VAL A 244 -5.58 -2.79 -4.41
C VAL A 244 -4.60 -1.62 -4.38
N GLN A 245 -3.75 -1.55 -3.34
CA GLN A 245 -2.74 -0.51 -3.21
C GLN A 245 -1.72 -0.53 -4.36
N PRO A 246 -1.05 -1.67 -4.67
CA PRO A 246 -0.12 -1.72 -5.79
C PRO A 246 -0.80 -1.51 -7.16
N GLU A 247 -2.07 -1.93 -7.34
CA GLU A 247 -2.81 -1.65 -8.59
C GLU A 247 -3.03 -0.14 -8.80
N LEU A 248 -3.44 0.58 -7.76
CA LEU A 248 -3.59 2.05 -7.79
C LEU A 248 -2.25 2.77 -7.97
N ALA A 249 -1.18 2.25 -7.37
CA ALA A 249 0.15 2.85 -7.48
C ALA A 249 0.76 2.67 -8.88
N TYR A 250 0.48 1.53 -9.53
CA TYR A 250 1.08 1.17 -10.82
C TYR A 250 0.53 1.99 -11.99
N ASP A 251 -0.80 2.12 -12.11
CA ASP A 251 -1.42 2.83 -13.22
C ASP A 251 -1.35 4.35 -13.02
N ASP A 252 -0.92 5.11 -14.02
CA ASP A 252 -0.84 6.57 -13.89
C ASP A 252 -2.24 7.22 -13.87
N ALA A 253 -3.13 6.76 -14.76
CA ALA A 253 -4.54 7.14 -14.72
C ALA A 253 -5.31 6.19 -13.79
N PRO A 254 -5.94 6.69 -12.71
CA PRO A 254 -6.66 5.85 -11.78
C PRO A 254 -7.85 5.17 -12.48
N PRO A 255 -7.91 3.82 -12.53
CA PRO A 255 -9.10 3.14 -13.03
C PRO A 255 -10.28 3.42 -12.10
N SER A 256 -11.50 3.10 -12.55
CA SER A 256 -12.66 3.13 -11.66
C SER A 256 -12.43 2.20 -10.45
N PRO A 257 -12.90 2.56 -9.23
CA PRO A 257 -12.67 1.77 -8.02
C PRO A 257 -13.08 0.28 -8.16
N TRP A 258 -14.17 0.05 -8.90
CA TRP A 258 -14.66 -1.30 -9.18
C TRP A 258 -13.71 -2.10 -10.08
N GLU A 259 -13.13 -1.45 -11.09
CA GLU A 259 -12.20 -2.09 -12.01
C GLU A 259 -10.88 -2.44 -11.31
N VAL A 260 -10.38 -1.57 -10.43
CA VAL A 260 -9.22 -1.86 -9.54
C VAL A 260 -9.49 -3.11 -8.70
N LEU A 261 -10.66 -3.19 -8.08
CA LEU A 261 -11.04 -4.34 -7.26
C LEU A 261 -11.12 -5.62 -8.09
N ARG A 262 -11.78 -5.56 -9.26
CA ARG A 262 -11.90 -6.69 -10.18
C ARG A 262 -10.53 -7.21 -10.61
N ARG A 263 -9.62 -6.32 -10.99
CA ARG A 263 -8.25 -6.67 -11.39
C ARG A 263 -7.47 -7.32 -10.25
N SER A 264 -7.59 -6.77 -9.05
CA SER A 264 -6.97 -7.33 -7.84
C SER A 264 -7.45 -8.76 -7.56
N TRP A 265 -8.75 -9.04 -7.75
CA TRP A 265 -9.31 -10.40 -7.63
C TRP A 265 -8.85 -11.36 -8.73
N VAL A 266 -8.70 -10.88 -9.97
CA VAL A 266 -8.20 -11.70 -11.09
C VAL A 266 -6.72 -12.03 -10.90
N ALA A 267 -5.93 -11.08 -10.39
CA ALA A 267 -4.53 -11.30 -10.01
C ALA A 267 -4.44 -12.36 -8.90
N ALA A 268 -5.20 -12.23 -7.82
CA ALA A 268 -5.15 -13.18 -6.71
C ALA A 268 -5.65 -14.61 -7.05
N ARG A 269 -6.41 -14.81 -8.13
CA ARG A 269 -7.03 -16.10 -8.47
C ARG A 269 -5.96 -17.19 -8.67
N GLY A 270 -6.08 -18.32 -7.97
CA GLY A 270 -5.16 -19.46 -8.11
C GLY A 270 -3.75 -19.26 -7.52
N GLN A 271 -3.44 -18.09 -6.94
CA GLN A 271 -2.12 -17.77 -6.38
C GLN A 271 -2.16 -17.32 -4.90
N ARG A 272 -3.32 -17.46 -4.23
CA ARG A 272 -3.54 -16.94 -2.87
C ARG A 272 -2.62 -17.53 -1.81
N LEU A 273 -2.35 -18.85 -1.87
CA LEU A 273 -1.46 -19.51 -0.91
C LEU A 273 -0.02 -19.01 -1.04
N SER A 274 0.46 -18.80 -2.28
CA SER A 274 1.77 -18.23 -2.55
C SER A 274 1.87 -16.78 -2.03
N MET A 275 0.80 -15.99 -2.19
CA MET A 275 0.73 -14.62 -1.63
C MET A 275 0.74 -14.61 -0.10
N LEU A 276 0.02 -15.56 0.52
CA LEU A 276 0.06 -15.75 1.97
C LEU A 276 1.48 -16.10 2.42
N ALA A 277 2.17 -17.00 1.71
CA ALA A 277 3.54 -17.37 2.03
C ALA A 277 4.49 -16.17 1.96
N VAL A 278 4.39 -15.32 0.92
CA VAL A 278 5.17 -14.07 0.83
C VAL A 278 4.86 -13.16 2.01
N SER A 279 3.58 -13.02 2.38
CA SER A 279 3.15 -12.18 3.51
C SER A 279 3.69 -12.68 4.85
N LEU A 280 3.68 -14.00 5.05
CA LEU A 280 4.20 -14.64 6.26
C LEU A 280 5.72 -14.50 6.35
N MET A 281 6.44 -14.70 5.24
CA MET A 281 7.89 -14.49 5.18
C MET A 281 8.28 -13.03 5.41
N ALA A 282 7.53 -12.08 4.84
CA ALA A 282 7.68 -10.66 5.11
C ALA A 282 7.44 -10.35 6.61
N GLY A 283 6.41 -10.96 7.22
CA GLY A 283 6.13 -10.89 8.65
C GLY A 283 7.29 -11.40 9.51
N LEU A 284 7.82 -12.58 9.18
CA LEU A 284 8.97 -13.17 9.88
C LEU A 284 10.22 -12.30 9.76
N ALA A 285 10.47 -11.70 8.59
CA ALA A 285 11.58 -10.77 8.39
C ALA A 285 11.44 -9.53 9.29
N MET A 286 10.22 -8.97 9.41
CA MET A 286 9.95 -7.85 10.32
C MET A 286 10.15 -8.23 11.79
N VAL A 287 9.67 -9.41 12.21
CA VAL A 287 9.85 -9.92 13.58
C VAL A 287 11.34 -10.15 13.89
N ALA A 288 12.10 -10.74 12.95
CA ALA A 288 13.54 -10.89 13.09
C ALA A 288 14.24 -9.53 13.20
N GLY A 289 13.85 -8.54 12.38
CA GLY A 289 14.36 -7.17 12.45
C GLY A 289 14.06 -6.49 13.78
N PHE A 290 12.92 -6.79 14.40
CA PHE A 290 12.58 -6.31 15.75
C PHE A 290 13.54 -6.87 16.81
N PHE A 291 13.84 -8.18 16.76
CA PHE A 291 14.80 -8.81 17.68
C PHE A 291 16.24 -8.28 17.53
N VAL A 292 16.60 -7.72 16.37
CA VAL A 292 17.86 -7.00 16.15
C VAL A 292 17.72 -5.52 16.56
N CYS A 293 17.39 -5.31 17.84
CA CYS A 293 17.35 -4.01 18.52
C CYS A 293 16.43 -2.95 17.88
N CYS A 294 15.33 -3.33 17.24
CA CYS A 294 14.39 -2.44 16.52
C CYS A 294 14.98 -1.68 15.32
N VAL A 295 16.31 -1.48 15.23
CA VAL A 295 16.98 -0.84 14.10
C VAL A 295 16.81 -1.69 12.84
N GLY A 296 16.81 -3.02 12.98
CA GLY A 296 16.56 -3.95 11.88
C GLY A 296 15.12 -3.94 11.34
N PHE A 297 14.16 -3.38 12.08
CA PHE A 297 12.76 -3.33 11.66
C PHE A 297 12.54 -2.45 10.42
N ILE A 298 13.25 -1.31 10.33
CA ILE A 298 13.15 -0.36 9.21
C ILE A 298 13.59 -1.01 7.88
N PRO A 299 14.80 -1.58 7.76
CA PRO A 299 15.22 -2.27 6.53
C PRO A 299 14.38 -3.52 6.26
N ALA A 300 13.91 -4.23 7.30
CA ALA A 300 13.01 -5.38 7.11
C ALA A 300 11.65 -4.96 6.51
N MET A 301 11.08 -3.85 6.95
CA MET A 301 9.87 -3.29 6.33
C MET A 301 10.13 -2.86 4.88
N ALA A 302 11.26 -2.23 4.59
CA ALA A 302 11.63 -1.87 3.22
C ALA A 302 11.70 -3.10 2.30
N LEU A 303 12.34 -4.18 2.77
CA LEU A 303 12.41 -5.45 2.05
C LEU A 303 11.04 -6.11 1.88
N ALA A 304 10.20 -6.09 2.93
CA ALA A 304 8.83 -6.58 2.86
C ALA A 304 8.03 -5.87 1.76
N GLN A 305 8.09 -4.53 1.71
CA GLN A 305 7.42 -3.74 0.68
C GLN A 305 7.94 -4.05 -0.73
N LEU A 306 9.26 -4.25 -0.87
CA LEU A 306 9.86 -4.64 -2.14
C LEU A 306 9.39 -6.03 -2.60
N LEU A 307 9.29 -7.00 -1.69
CA LEU A 307 8.75 -8.33 -1.96
C LEU A 307 7.28 -8.27 -2.37
N PHE A 308 6.46 -7.46 -1.68
CA PHE A 308 5.06 -7.25 -2.06
C PHE A 308 4.92 -6.62 -3.44
N ALA A 309 5.72 -5.60 -3.74
CA ALA A 309 5.74 -4.96 -5.06
C ALA A 309 6.16 -5.96 -6.16
N GLY A 310 7.21 -6.75 -5.94
CA GLY A 310 7.67 -7.76 -6.89
C GLY A 310 6.66 -8.90 -7.08
N MET A 311 6.02 -9.35 -6.00
CA MET A 311 4.94 -10.33 -6.05
C MET A 311 3.79 -9.81 -6.92
N TYR A 312 3.36 -8.56 -6.70
CA TYR A 312 2.32 -7.96 -7.52
C TYR A 312 2.71 -7.89 -9.01
N LEU A 313 3.94 -7.47 -9.34
CA LEU A 313 4.43 -7.45 -10.73
C LEU A 313 4.44 -8.85 -11.35
N SER A 314 4.77 -9.88 -10.57
CA SER A 314 4.81 -11.27 -11.06
C SER A 314 3.42 -11.84 -11.33
N VAL A 315 2.42 -11.49 -10.52
CA VAL A 315 1.08 -12.07 -10.62
C VAL A 315 0.18 -11.30 -11.59
N ARG A 316 0.45 -10.01 -11.78
CA ARG A 316 -0.26 -9.18 -12.76
C ARG A 316 -0.11 -9.77 -14.16
N SER A 317 -1.22 -9.96 -14.85
CA SER A 317 -1.19 -10.41 -16.25
C SER A 317 -0.62 -9.30 -17.13
N PRO A 318 0.32 -9.59 -18.04
CA PRO A 318 0.79 -8.62 -19.03
C PRO A 318 -0.44 -8.07 -19.75
N ARG A 319 -0.65 -6.76 -19.69
CA ARG A 319 -1.79 -6.17 -20.38
C ARG A 319 -1.59 -6.29 -21.88
N GLY A 320 -2.69 -6.52 -22.59
CA GLY A 320 -2.78 -6.30 -24.02
C GLY A 320 -2.74 -4.81 -24.41
N ASP A 321 -2.16 -3.92 -23.59
CA ASP A 321 -2.03 -2.48 -23.86
C ASP A 321 -1.04 -2.19 -25.01
N ALA A 322 -0.45 -3.24 -25.62
CA ALA A 322 0.22 -3.18 -26.91
C ALA A 322 -0.73 -3.37 -28.12
N ALA A 323 -2.02 -3.62 -27.89
CA ALA A 323 -3.01 -3.90 -28.94
C ALA A 323 -4.06 -2.79 -29.13
N GLU A 324 -4.12 -1.76 -28.27
CA GLU A 324 -4.80 -0.51 -28.63
C GLU A 324 -3.84 0.32 -29.48
N SER A 325 -3.72 -0.06 -30.75
CA SER A 325 -3.37 0.89 -31.81
C SER A 325 -4.32 2.07 -31.68
N PHE A 326 -3.79 3.25 -31.32
CA PHE A 326 -4.54 4.49 -31.47
C PHE A 326 -5.09 4.54 -32.91
N PRO A 327 -6.40 4.74 -33.12
CA PRO A 327 -6.86 5.16 -34.43
C PRO A 327 -6.20 6.53 -34.69
N GLY A 328 -5.42 6.58 -35.78
CA GLY A 328 -4.83 7.81 -36.31
C GLY A 328 -5.89 8.77 -36.83
#